data_AF-A0A0K2LE97-F1
#
_entry.id   AF-A0A0K2LE97-F1
#
_cell.length_a   1.000
_cell.length_b   1.000
_cell.length_c   1.000
_cell.angle_alpha   90.00
_cell.angle_beta   90.00
_cell.angle_gamma   90.00
#
_symmetry.space_group_name_H-M   'P 1'
#
loop_
_entity.id
_entity.type
_entity.pdbx_description
1 polymer ?
#
loop_
_entity_poly.entity_id
_entity_poly.type
_entity_poly.pdbx_seq_one_letter_code
_entity_poly.pdbx_strand_id
1 'polypeptide(L)'
;MTEDKKLSDVTQKIDDFNDETKLNLKLHVEHELHEHNKILPGGLSYGIIHEEIEQAVDKRMAEFTRNTDLKPKELYAFLELQLAQNPKLSKRQLHYLAYDHLARQTSNRFLRKMFKTLRRRMR
;
A
#
# COMPACT_ATOMS: atom_id res chain seq x y z
N MET A 1 10.95 48.49 5.30
CA MET A 1 9.60 48.79 4.76
C MET A 1 9.09 47.71 3.82
N THR A 2 9.91 47.13 2.93
CA THR A 2 9.50 46.09 1.96
C THR A 2 9.62 44.65 2.46
N GLU A 3 10.52 44.36 3.40
CA GLU A 3 10.72 43.02 3.96
C GLU A 3 9.65 42.64 5.00
N ASP A 4 9.26 43.58 5.89
CA ASP A 4 8.18 43.35 6.86
C ASP A 4 6.83 43.06 6.20
N LYS A 5 6.53 43.73 5.07
CA LYS A 5 5.32 43.47 4.28
C LYS A 5 5.31 42.06 3.68
N LYS A 6 6.45 41.61 3.15
CA LYS A 6 6.60 40.25 2.62
C LYS A 6 6.49 39.19 3.71
N LEU A 7 7.02 39.46 4.90
CA LEU A 7 6.92 38.55 6.04
C LEU A 7 5.47 38.43 6.51
N SER A 8 4.78 39.57 6.67
CA SER A 8 3.36 39.67 7.01
C SER A 8 2.47 38.89 6.03
N ASP A 9 2.69 39.04 4.72
CA ASP A 9 1.93 38.33 3.68
C ASP A 9 2.16 36.82 3.71
N VAL A 10 3.35 36.36 4.10
CA VAL A 10 3.67 34.93 4.24
C VAL A 10 2.99 34.36 5.50
N THR A 11 3.03 35.08 6.63
CA THR A 11 2.30 34.67 7.84
C THR A 11 0.80 34.57 7.61
N GLN A 12 0.20 35.57 6.94
CA GLN A 12 -1.23 35.57 6.64
C GLN A 12 -1.62 34.35 5.79
N LYS A 13 -0.81 34.01 4.77
CA LYS A 13 -1.05 32.81 3.94
C LYS A 13 -0.92 31.49 4.71
N ILE A 14 -0.03 31.42 5.69
CA ILE A 14 0.11 30.24 6.55
C ILE A 14 -1.12 30.09 7.46
N ASP A 15 -1.62 31.21 8.01
CA ASP A 15 -2.81 31.20 8.84
C ASP A 15 -4.06 30.83 8.03
N ASP A 16 -4.24 31.43 6.85
CA ASP A 16 -5.34 31.11 5.94
C ASP A 16 -5.31 29.63 5.51
N PHE A 17 -4.13 29.09 5.18
CA PHE A 17 -3.96 27.67 4.83
C PHE A 17 -4.30 26.75 6.02
N ASN A 18 -3.85 27.10 7.22
CA ASN A 18 -4.13 26.34 8.44
C ASN A 18 -5.62 26.32 8.77
N ASP A 19 -6.32 27.43 8.56
CA ASP A 19 -7.75 27.52 8.82
C ASP A 19 -8.57 26.76 7.78
N GLU A 20 -8.16 26.81 6.50
CA GLU A 20 -8.76 26.00 5.44
C GLU A 20 -8.53 24.51 5.65
N THR A 21 -7.32 24.09 6.06
CA THR A 21 -7.05 22.67 6.38
C THR A 21 -7.83 22.21 7.61
N LYS A 22 -7.92 23.00 8.67
CA LYS A 22 -8.75 22.68 9.84
C LYS A 22 -10.21 22.53 9.47
N LEU A 23 -10.75 23.42 8.65
CA LEU A 23 -12.14 23.37 8.20
C LEU A 23 -12.40 22.10 7.38
N ASN A 24 -11.52 21.79 6.43
CA ASN A 24 -11.62 20.58 5.61
C ASN A 24 -11.53 19.30 6.46
N LEU A 25 -10.63 19.27 7.44
CA LEU A 25 -10.52 18.14 8.36
C LEU A 25 -11.80 17.95 9.17
N LYS A 26 -12.38 19.07 9.66
CA LYS A 26 -13.62 19.05 10.43
C LYS A 26 -14.81 18.55 9.60
N LEU A 27 -14.97 19.09 8.38
CA LEU A 27 -16.01 18.65 7.44
C LEU A 27 -15.88 17.17 7.09
N HIS A 28 -14.64 16.70 6.90
CA HIS A 28 -14.37 15.29 6.65
C HIS A 28 -14.77 14.40 7.83
N VAL A 29 -14.40 14.78 9.06
CA VAL A 29 -14.78 14.05 10.28
C VAL A 29 -16.29 14.04 10.48
N GLU A 30 -16.97 15.17 10.27
CA GLU A 30 -18.44 15.25 10.37
C GLU A 30 -19.13 14.36 9.32
N HIS A 31 -18.59 14.30 8.10
CA HIS A 31 -19.10 13.42 7.06
C HIS A 31 -18.93 11.94 7.41
N GLU A 32 -17.74 11.53 7.84
CA GLU A 32 -17.46 10.14 8.28
C GLU A 32 -18.37 9.72 9.45
N LEU A 33 -18.55 10.60 10.44
CA LEU A 33 -19.48 10.38 11.56
C LEU A 33 -20.93 10.24 11.08
N HIS A 34 -21.34 11.03 10.09
CA HIS A 34 -22.68 10.93 9.54
C HIS A 34 -22.91 9.60 8.81
N GLU A 35 -21.94 9.15 8.02
CA GLU A 35 -21.98 7.86 7.32
C GLU A 35 -22.01 6.68 8.31
N HIS A 36 -21.16 6.69 9.34
CA HIS A 36 -21.12 5.64 10.37
C HIS A 36 -22.43 5.52 11.18
N ASN A 37 -23.16 6.62 11.34
CA ASN A 37 -24.45 6.64 12.02
C ASN A 37 -25.63 6.20 11.14
N LYS A 38 -25.42 5.90 9.85
CA LYS A 38 -26.50 5.44 8.97
C LYS A 38 -27.01 4.08 9.39
N ILE A 39 -28.34 3.94 9.38
CA ILE A 39 -29.02 2.67 9.55
C ILE A 39 -29.35 2.12 8.17
N LEU A 40 -28.81 0.96 7.85
CA LEU A 40 -29.09 0.20 6.64
C LEU A 40 -30.47 -0.47 6.71
N PRO A 41 -31.06 -0.83 5.56
CA PRO A 41 -32.32 -1.59 5.50
C PRO A 41 -32.26 -2.84 6.39
N GLY A 42 -33.30 -3.06 7.19
CA GLY A 42 -33.33 -4.15 8.18
C GLY A 42 -32.85 -3.77 9.59
N GLY A 43 -32.57 -2.48 9.86
CA GLY A 43 -32.21 -2.00 11.19
C GLY A 43 -30.74 -2.21 11.56
N LEU A 44 -29.89 -2.55 10.58
CA LEU A 44 -28.47 -2.75 10.79
C LEU A 44 -27.74 -1.41 10.82
N SER A 45 -26.84 -1.20 11.78
CA SER A 45 -25.98 0.00 11.79
C SER A 45 -24.85 -0.17 10.77
N TYR A 46 -24.71 0.79 9.86
CA TYR A 46 -23.61 0.80 8.89
C TYR A 46 -22.26 0.85 9.61
N GLY A 47 -22.11 1.67 10.65
CA GLY A 47 -20.86 1.79 11.38
C GLY A 47 -20.38 0.48 12.00
N ILE A 48 -21.29 -0.31 12.58
CA ILE A 48 -20.96 -1.63 13.14
C ILE A 48 -20.51 -2.59 12.02
N ILE A 49 -21.24 -2.64 10.91
CA ILE A 49 -20.88 -3.51 9.77
C ILE A 49 -19.56 -3.09 9.15
N HIS A 50 -19.32 -1.78 9.03
CA HIS A 50 -18.09 -1.23 8.47
C HIS A 50 -16.89 -1.63 9.34
N GLU A 51 -16.98 -1.44 10.66
CA GLU A 51 -15.94 -1.86 11.61
C GLU A 51 -15.68 -3.37 11.55
N GLU A 52 -16.73 -4.20 11.50
CA GLU A 52 -16.58 -5.66 11.38
C GLU A 52 -15.86 -6.07 10.08
N ILE A 53 -16.18 -5.40 8.97
CA ILE A 53 -15.51 -5.63 7.67
C ILE A 53 -14.05 -5.20 7.74
N GLU A 54 -13.75 -3.99 8.24
CA GLU A 54 -12.39 -3.49 8.37
C GLU A 54 -11.53 -4.42 9.23
N GLN A 55 -12.02 -4.83 10.40
CA GLN A 55 -11.32 -5.76 11.28
C GLN A 55 -11.07 -7.12 10.61
N ALA A 56 -12.05 -7.64 9.85
CA ALA A 56 -11.89 -8.88 9.11
C ALA A 56 -10.86 -8.76 7.98
N VAL A 57 -10.85 -7.63 7.27
CA VAL A 57 -9.87 -7.31 6.23
C VAL A 57 -8.47 -7.19 6.84
N ASP A 58 -8.31 -6.42 7.90
CA ASP A 58 -7.04 -6.22 8.60
C ASP A 58 -6.48 -7.54 9.13
N LYS A 59 -7.32 -8.37 9.74
CA LYS A 59 -6.92 -9.70 10.19
C LYS A 59 -6.42 -10.56 9.03
N ARG A 60 -7.14 -10.59 7.90
CA ARG A 60 -6.71 -11.33 6.71
C ARG A 60 -5.44 -10.77 6.08
N MET A 61 -5.26 -9.45 6.10
CA MET A 61 -4.04 -8.79 5.62
C MET A 61 -2.85 -9.07 6.53
N ALA A 62 -3.04 -9.10 7.84
CA ALA A 62 -2.03 -9.47 8.81
C ALA A 62 -1.63 -10.95 8.65
N GLU A 63 -2.60 -11.86 8.50
CA GLU A 63 -2.36 -13.27 8.22
C GLU A 63 -1.64 -13.48 6.88
N PHE A 64 -2.03 -12.73 5.84
CA PHE A 64 -1.35 -12.75 4.55
C PHE A 64 0.11 -12.32 4.68
N THR A 65 0.37 -11.20 5.35
CA THR A 65 1.72 -10.63 5.52
C THR A 65 2.61 -11.56 6.35
N ARG A 66 2.10 -12.14 7.43
CA ARG A 66 2.84 -13.13 8.26
C ARG A 66 3.19 -14.40 7.48
N ASN A 67 2.33 -14.85 6.57
CA ASN A 67 2.53 -16.04 5.75
C ASN A 67 3.17 -15.75 4.39
N THR A 68 3.67 -14.54 4.17
CA THR A 68 4.29 -14.17 2.91
C THR A 68 5.73 -14.69 2.89
N ASP A 69 5.92 -15.91 2.37
CA ASP A 69 7.21 -16.60 2.18
C ASP A 69 8.12 -15.95 1.09
N LEU A 70 8.18 -14.62 1.02
CA LEU A 70 8.94 -13.92 -0.02
C LEU A 70 10.46 -13.99 0.19
N LYS A 71 10.92 -14.26 1.42
CA LYS A 71 12.33 -14.41 1.84
C LYS A 71 13.31 -13.54 1.04
N PRO A 72 13.26 -12.20 1.17
CA PRO A 72 13.99 -11.30 0.26
C PRO A 72 15.50 -11.53 0.21
N LYS A 73 16.13 -11.83 1.35
CA LYS A 73 17.57 -12.13 1.42
C LYS A 73 17.97 -13.34 0.58
N GLU A 74 17.14 -14.38 0.58
CA GLU A 74 17.35 -15.59 -0.23
C GLU A 74 17.26 -15.26 -1.72
N LEU A 75 16.26 -14.46 -2.11
CA LEU A 75 16.09 -14.01 -3.49
C LEU A 75 17.30 -13.17 -3.96
N TYR A 76 17.79 -12.25 -3.13
CA TYR A 76 18.97 -11.45 -3.46
C TYR A 76 20.20 -12.33 -3.67
N ALA A 77 20.50 -13.23 -2.74
CA ALA A 77 21.64 -14.14 -2.86
C ALA A 77 21.54 -15.02 -4.11
N PHE A 78 20.34 -15.51 -4.44
CA PHE A 78 20.10 -16.26 -5.68
C PHE A 78 20.42 -15.42 -6.93
N LEU A 79 19.94 -14.18 -7.00
CA LEU A 79 20.15 -13.31 -8.15
C LEU A 79 21.61 -12.87 -8.29
N GLU A 80 22.31 -12.60 -7.19
CA GLU A 80 23.75 -12.32 -7.19
C GLU A 80 24.54 -13.50 -7.76
N LEU A 81 24.20 -14.73 -7.37
CA LEU A 81 24.84 -15.94 -7.90
C LEU A 81 24.57 -16.13 -9.41
N GLN A 82 23.35 -15.84 -9.87
CA GLN A 82 23.03 -15.85 -11.30
C GLN A 82 23.82 -14.78 -12.08
N LEU A 83 24.00 -13.58 -11.51
CA LEU A 83 24.82 -12.52 -12.10
C LEU A 83 26.31 -12.86 -12.12
N ALA A 84 26.82 -13.50 -11.08
CA ALA A 84 28.20 -13.97 -11.04
C ALA A 84 28.48 -15.01 -12.14
N GLN A 85 27.51 -15.90 -12.41
CA GLN A 85 27.59 -16.89 -13.48
C GLN A 85 27.42 -16.29 -14.87
N ASN A 86 26.55 -15.29 -15.01
CA ASN A 86 26.33 -14.59 -16.27
C ASN A 86 26.20 -13.07 -16.05
N PRO A 87 27.33 -12.34 -16.12
CA PRO A 87 27.35 -10.90 -15.85
C PRO A 87 26.59 -10.06 -16.87
N LYS A 88 26.21 -10.64 -18.02
CA LYS A 88 25.50 -9.95 -19.12
C LYS A 88 23.98 -10.05 -19.01
N LEU A 89 23.46 -10.62 -17.92
CA LEU A 89 22.01 -10.70 -17.69
C LEU A 89 21.39 -9.30 -17.68
N SER A 90 20.43 -9.09 -18.58
CA SER A 90 19.64 -7.87 -18.60
C SER A 90 18.70 -7.80 -17.40
N LYS A 91 18.28 -6.59 -17.03
CA LYS A 91 17.27 -6.34 -15.99
C LYS A 91 15.99 -7.18 -16.20
N ARG A 92 15.54 -7.34 -17.45
CA ARG A 92 14.36 -8.16 -17.79
C ARG A 92 14.58 -9.64 -17.48
N GLN A 93 15.76 -10.17 -17.80
CA GLN A 93 16.12 -11.56 -17.47
C GLN A 93 16.25 -11.78 -15.96
N LEU A 94 16.79 -10.80 -15.21
CA LEU A 94 16.81 -10.86 -13.75
C LEU A 94 15.41 -10.89 -13.15
N HIS A 95 14.49 -10.04 -13.64
CA HIS A 95 13.09 -10.10 -13.20
C HIS A 95 12.44 -11.45 -13.55
N TYR A 96 12.71 -12.00 -14.73
CA TYR A 96 12.21 -13.32 -15.11
C TYR A 96 12.70 -14.40 -14.13
N LEU A 97 14.00 -14.43 -13.82
CA LEU A 97 14.60 -15.37 -12.87
C LEU A 97 14.04 -15.18 -11.46
N ALA A 98 13.85 -13.94 -11.02
CA ALA A 98 13.28 -13.62 -9.72
C ALA A 98 11.87 -14.19 -9.56
N TYR A 99 10.98 -13.93 -10.54
CA TYR A 99 9.62 -14.45 -10.50
C TYR A 99 9.57 -15.98 -10.63
N ASP A 100 10.50 -16.59 -11.38
CA ASP A 100 10.59 -18.04 -11.44
C ASP A 100 10.99 -18.65 -10.09
N HIS A 101 11.99 -18.07 -9.43
CA HIS A 101 12.44 -18.48 -8.11
C HIS A 101 11.30 -18.37 -7.08
N LEU A 102 10.66 -17.19 -7.00
CA LEU A 102 9.55 -16.94 -6.09
C LEU A 102 8.36 -17.89 -6.32
N ALA A 103 8.06 -18.22 -7.59
CA ALA A 103 7.00 -19.16 -7.92
C ALA A 103 7.29 -20.60 -7.45
N ARG A 104 8.56 -21.00 -7.39
CA ARG A 104 8.98 -22.33 -6.93
C ARG A 104 9.03 -22.42 -5.41
N GLN A 105 9.51 -21.38 -4.74
CA GLN A 105 9.72 -21.38 -3.29
C GLN A 105 8.46 -21.07 -2.48
N THR A 106 7.50 -20.32 -3.03
CA THR A 106 6.30 -19.97 -2.27
C THR A 106 5.38 -21.18 -2.06
N SER A 107 4.96 -21.39 -0.81
CA SER A 107 3.94 -22.37 -0.44
C SER A 107 2.53 -21.91 -0.85
N ASN A 108 2.32 -20.60 -0.97
CA ASN A 108 1.02 -19.97 -1.22
C ASN A 108 0.59 -20.09 -2.69
N ARG A 109 -0.56 -20.74 -2.93
CA ARG A 109 -1.12 -20.96 -4.28
C ARG A 109 -1.44 -19.66 -5.03
N PHE A 110 -1.92 -18.64 -4.33
CA PHE A 110 -2.27 -17.34 -4.92
C PHE A 110 -1.01 -16.60 -5.37
N LEU A 111 -0.02 -16.46 -4.48
CA LEU A 111 1.27 -15.86 -4.82
C LEU A 111 1.96 -16.60 -5.97
N ARG A 112 1.94 -17.93 -5.96
CA ARG A 112 2.47 -18.75 -7.06
C ARG A 112 1.81 -18.41 -8.40
N LYS A 113 0.48 -18.22 -8.43
CA LYS A 113 -0.26 -17.83 -9.64
C LYS A 113 0.11 -16.41 -10.10
N MET A 114 0.28 -15.48 -9.17
CA MET A 114 0.76 -14.13 -9.46
C MET A 114 2.16 -14.13 -10.06
N PHE A 115 3.14 -14.77 -9.41
CA PHE A 115 4.52 -14.83 -9.92
C PHE A 115 4.61 -15.50 -11.29
N LYS A 116 3.85 -16.58 -11.52
CA LYS A 116 3.77 -17.21 -12.86
C LYS A 116 3.22 -16.24 -13.92
N THR A 117 2.23 -15.44 -13.59
CA THR A 117 1.67 -14.43 -14.49
C THR A 117 2.68 -13.33 -14.79
N LEU A 118 3.33 -12.79 -13.74
CA LEU A 118 4.36 -11.76 -13.88
C LEU A 118 5.55 -12.26 -14.71
N ARG A 119 6.01 -13.49 -14.47
CA ARG A 119 7.04 -14.16 -15.27
C ARG A 119 6.69 -14.24 -16.75
N ARG A 120 5.44 -14.60 -17.09
CA ARG A 120 4.98 -14.67 -18.48
C ARG A 120 5.04 -13.33 -19.20
N ARG A 121 4.81 -12.22 -18.51
CA ARG A 121 4.91 -10.86 -19.07
C ARG A 121 6.35 -10.43 -19.35
N MET A 122 7.32 -11.11 -18.72
CA MET A 122 8.76 -10.85 -18.89
C MET A 122 9.41 -11.73 -19.97
N ARG A 123 8.70 -12.75 -20.46
CA ARG A 123 9.16 -13.58 -21.58
C ARG A 123 9.10 -12.78 -22.89
#